data_AF-F0I690-F1
#
_entry.id   AF-F0I690-F1
#
_cell.length_a   1.000
_cell.length_b   1.000
_cell.length_c   1.000
_cell.angle_alpha   90.00
_cell.angle_beta   90.00
_cell.angle_gamma   90.00
#
_symmetry.space_group_name_H-M   'P 1'
#
loop_
_entity.id
_entity.type
_entity.pdbx_description
1 polymer ?
#
loop_
_entity_poly.entity_id
_entity_poly.type
_entity_poly.pdbx_seq_one_letter_code
_entity_poly.pdbx_strand_id
1 'polypeptide(L)'
;MGIFDFFKKQSENQEAEEVVYEEYEEVVEDVEPVEDYVEAPGWEAISTEFARIYNNQEPVDHIEAIVKWRFGGPDPLDGVDVYDAGDSWHLVSYGLSELYEKLSEDPNYSGYGFEFTMRLKKGNYQANDEFINIVTIFQELARRTFETGEVYQPFEYIYTGQLLGFDREQESALTGFITVPDVEAQPLETVHGRVDFIELVGVTDAELQQILNEEETAQGLYARLGSDLTDYGRQSLVG
;
A
#
# COMPACT_ATOMS: atom_id res chain seq x y z
N MET A 1 -40.98 10.30 58.43
CA MET A 1 -40.42 11.01 59.61
C MET A 1 -38.93 11.14 59.35
N GLY A 2 -38.40 12.37 59.30
CA GLY A 2 -37.20 12.72 58.53
C GLY A 2 -35.85 12.31 59.14
N ILE A 3 -34.92 11.97 58.26
CA ILE A 3 -33.49 11.66 58.42
C ILE A 3 -32.66 12.71 59.20
N PHE A 4 -33.21 13.89 59.50
CA PHE A 4 -32.51 14.95 60.20
C PHE A 4 -32.48 14.80 61.74
N ASP A 5 -33.30 13.92 62.32
CA ASP A 5 -33.27 13.65 63.77
C ASP A 5 -32.20 12.64 64.20
N PHE A 6 -31.53 11.97 63.25
CA PHE A 6 -30.42 11.06 63.55
C PHE A 6 -29.13 11.81 63.95
N PHE A 7 -28.99 13.08 63.54
CA PHE A 7 -27.75 13.85 63.70
C PHE A 7 -27.60 14.55 65.06
N LYS A 8 -28.49 14.30 66.03
CA LYS A 8 -28.46 15.02 67.32
C LYS A 8 -28.17 14.19 68.56
N LYS A 9 -27.78 12.93 68.40
CA LYS A 9 -27.49 12.06 69.55
C LYS A 9 -26.34 11.11 69.28
N GLN A 10 -25.13 11.66 69.26
CA GLN A 10 -23.96 11.18 70.01
C GLN A 10 -22.72 11.89 69.47
N SER A 11 -22.45 13.05 70.05
CA SER A 11 -21.07 13.46 70.32
C SER A 11 -20.44 12.47 71.31
N GLU A 12 -19.10 12.43 71.32
CA GLU A 12 -18.25 11.82 72.36
C GLU A 12 -17.78 10.38 72.10
N ASN A 13 -16.74 10.21 71.27
CA ASN A 13 -15.41 9.85 71.78
C ASN A 13 -14.37 9.88 70.64
N GLN A 14 -13.28 10.59 70.89
CA GLN A 14 -12.05 10.57 70.10
C GLN A 14 -11.29 9.28 70.40
N GLU A 15 -10.82 8.61 69.36
CA GLU A 15 -9.44 8.12 69.24
C GLU A 15 -9.10 8.20 67.74
N ALA A 16 -8.17 9.07 67.38
CA ALA A 16 -7.67 9.18 66.01
C ALA A 16 -6.56 8.15 65.84
N GLU A 17 -6.83 7.07 65.09
CA GLU A 17 -5.77 6.21 64.59
C GLU A 17 -5.00 6.96 63.49
N GLU A 18 -3.71 7.14 63.74
CA GLU A 18 -2.77 7.76 62.81
C GLU A 18 -2.48 6.74 61.69
N VAL A 19 -3.12 6.91 60.54
CA VAL A 19 -2.84 6.11 59.34
C VAL A 19 -1.56 6.64 58.72
N VAL A 20 -0.46 5.91 58.91
CA VAL A 20 0.81 6.16 58.24
C VAL A 20 0.68 5.71 56.79
N TYR A 21 0.65 6.66 55.86
CA TYR A 21 0.82 6.39 54.44
C TYR A 21 2.31 6.27 54.16
N GLU A 22 2.79 5.06 53.87
CA GLU A 22 4.10 4.88 53.27
C GLU A 22 4.01 5.35 51.82
N GLU A 23 4.72 6.43 51.49
CA GLU A 23 4.97 6.82 50.09
C GLU A 23 5.87 5.75 49.46
N TYR A 24 5.30 4.95 48.57
CA TYR A 24 6.07 4.09 47.68
C TYR A 24 6.59 4.98 46.55
N GLU A 25 7.88 5.35 46.62
CA GLU A 25 8.58 5.88 45.45
C GLU A 25 8.68 4.75 44.42
N GLU A 26 7.85 4.81 43.37
CA GLU A 26 8.09 4.04 42.15
C GLU A 26 9.41 4.53 41.55
N VAL A 27 10.45 3.73 41.69
CA VAL A 27 11.64 3.86 40.86
C VAL A 27 11.22 3.41 39.46
N VAL A 28 10.74 4.37 38.66
CA VAL A 28 10.68 4.22 37.21
C VAL A 28 12.13 4.15 36.74
N GLU A 29 12.65 2.94 36.54
CA GLU A 29 13.81 2.78 35.68
C GLU A 29 13.43 3.39 34.32
N ASP A 30 14.27 4.29 33.80
CA ASP A 30 14.20 4.73 32.42
C ASP A 30 14.37 3.50 31.53
N VAL A 31 13.26 2.83 31.21
CA VAL A 31 13.22 1.81 30.18
C VAL A 31 13.38 2.57 28.88
N GLU A 32 14.61 2.60 28.36
CA GLU A 32 14.80 3.04 26.97
C GLU A 32 13.85 2.22 26.10
N PRO A 33 13.06 2.86 25.22
CA PRO A 33 12.21 2.13 24.30
C PRO A 33 13.12 1.21 23.50
N VAL A 34 12.97 -0.10 23.69
CA VAL A 34 13.56 -1.08 22.80
C VAL A 34 12.82 -0.90 21.49
N GLU A 35 13.40 -0.12 20.58
CA GLU A 35 12.98 -0.12 19.18
C GLU A 35 13.26 -1.54 18.66
N ASP A 36 12.21 -2.36 18.65
CA ASP A 36 12.23 -3.71 18.10
C ASP A 36 12.31 -3.58 16.58
N TYR A 37 13.50 -3.27 16.07
CA TYR A 37 13.77 -3.22 14.64
C TYR A 37 13.64 -4.64 14.09
N VAL A 38 12.50 -4.94 13.50
CA VAL A 38 12.34 -6.14 12.70
C VAL A 38 13.11 -5.92 11.41
N GLU A 39 14.18 -6.67 11.20
CA GLU A 39 14.92 -6.65 9.93
C GLU A 39 13.96 -6.95 8.77
N ALA A 40 14.03 -6.14 7.72
CA ALA A 40 13.17 -6.23 6.55
C ALA A 40 14.00 -6.22 5.25
N PRO A 41 14.83 -7.25 5.00
CA PRO A 41 15.76 -7.25 3.87
C PRO A 41 15.08 -7.27 2.51
N GLY A 42 13.85 -7.80 2.41
CA GLY A 42 13.03 -7.71 1.19
C GLY A 42 12.55 -6.27 0.94
N TRP A 43 12.13 -5.58 2.00
CA TRP A 43 11.80 -4.15 1.94
C TRP A 43 13.02 -3.33 1.51
N GLU A 44 14.16 -3.54 2.16
CA GLU A 44 15.40 -2.82 1.85
C GLU A 44 15.85 -3.04 0.39
N ALA A 45 15.68 -4.25 -0.14
CA ALA A 45 16.01 -4.55 -1.54
C ALA A 45 15.17 -3.71 -2.51
N ILE A 46 13.85 -3.60 -2.27
CA ILE A 46 12.95 -2.77 -3.07
C ILE A 46 13.33 -1.30 -2.92
N SER A 47 13.45 -0.79 -1.70
CA SER A 47 13.79 0.62 -1.45
C SER A 47 15.15 1.00 -2.06
N THR A 48 16.13 0.10 -2.05
CA THR A 48 17.44 0.31 -2.69
C THR A 48 17.32 0.47 -4.20
N GLU A 49 16.47 -0.32 -4.85
CA GLU A 49 16.24 -0.22 -6.29
C GLU A 49 15.58 1.12 -6.66
N PHE A 50 14.59 1.57 -5.90
CA PHE A 50 13.97 2.87 -6.16
C PHE A 50 14.85 4.05 -5.76
N ALA A 51 15.69 3.90 -4.74
CA ALA A 51 16.76 4.86 -4.47
C ALA A 51 17.74 4.97 -5.65
N ARG A 52 18.09 3.87 -6.33
CA ARG A 52 18.91 3.90 -7.55
C ARG A 52 18.22 4.68 -8.68
N ILE A 53 16.93 4.47 -8.88
CA ILE A 53 16.13 5.16 -9.92
C ILE A 53 16.06 6.67 -9.62
N TYR A 54 15.80 7.03 -8.36
CA TYR A 54 15.56 8.42 -7.93
C TYR A 54 16.78 9.13 -7.33
N ASN A 55 18.00 8.62 -7.59
CA ASN A 55 19.25 9.22 -7.10
C ASN A 55 19.29 9.46 -5.57
N ASN A 56 18.77 8.50 -4.80
CA ASN A 56 18.61 8.52 -3.34
C ASN A 56 17.68 9.63 -2.83
N GLN A 57 16.77 10.11 -3.67
CA GLN A 57 15.65 10.90 -3.19
C GLN A 57 14.68 9.99 -2.44
N GLU A 58 14.32 10.39 -1.23
CA GLU A 58 13.28 9.72 -0.44
C GLU A 58 11.90 9.85 -1.13
N PRO A 59 10.99 8.90 -0.90
CA PRO A 59 9.59 9.06 -1.28
C PRO A 59 9.02 10.38 -0.74
N VAL A 60 8.15 11.04 -1.52
CA VAL A 60 7.41 12.21 -1.06
C VAL A 60 6.28 11.85 -0.09
N ASP A 61 5.84 10.59 -0.13
CA ASP A 61 4.86 10.03 0.78
C ASP A 61 5.07 8.52 0.93
N HIS A 62 4.64 7.97 2.07
CA HIS A 62 4.59 6.54 2.33
C HIS A 62 3.23 6.23 2.97
N ILE A 63 2.36 5.55 2.22
CA ILE A 63 1.01 5.22 2.66
C ILE A 63 1.00 3.78 3.15
N GLU A 64 0.79 3.59 4.45
CA GLU A 64 0.95 2.29 5.09
C GLU A 64 -0.37 1.70 5.61
N ALA A 65 -0.46 0.36 5.64
CA ALA A 65 -1.55 -0.32 6.32
C ALA A 65 -1.46 -0.09 7.84
N ILE A 66 -2.57 0.34 8.45
CA ILE A 66 -2.66 0.61 9.91
C ILE A 66 -2.43 -0.67 10.72
N VAL A 67 -2.98 -1.78 10.25
CA VAL A 67 -2.73 -3.12 10.80
C VAL A 67 -2.23 -3.97 9.65
N LYS A 68 -0.97 -4.44 9.74
CA LYS A 68 -0.34 -5.24 8.69
C LYS A 68 -1.08 -6.57 8.49
N TRP A 69 -1.05 -7.09 7.27
CA TRP A 69 -1.71 -8.36 6.92
C TRP A 69 -1.22 -9.54 7.77
N ARG A 70 0.09 -9.60 8.03
CA ARG A 70 0.73 -10.59 8.93
C ARG A 70 0.16 -10.61 10.35
N PHE A 71 -0.52 -9.54 10.78
CA PHE A 71 -1.19 -9.43 12.07
C PHE A 71 -2.72 -9.55 11.99
N GLY A 72 -3.25 -10.01 10.85
CA GLY A 72 -4.68 -10.18 10.61
C GLY A 72 -5.40 -8.89 10.23
N GLY A 73 -4.65 -7.87 9.78
CA GLY A 73 -5.22 -6.66 9.20
C GLY A 73 -5.90 -6.93 7.85
N PRO A 74 -6.75 -5.99 7.39
CA PRO A 74 -7.48 -6.18 6.15
C PRO A 74 -6.58 -5.98 4.92
N ASP A 75 -5.50 -5.23 4.99
CA ASP A 75 -4.80 -4.74 3.79
C ASP A 75 -3.51 -5.55 3.53
N PRO A 76 -3.42 -6.30 2.41
CA PRO A 76 -2.27 -7.17 2.12
C PRO A 76 -0.94 -6.46 1.90
N LEU A 77 -0.97 -5.26 1.34
CA LEU A 77 0.23 -4.46 1.16
C LEU A 77 0.53 -3.71 2.45
N ASP A 78 1.73 -3.90 2.98
CA ASP A 78 2.18 -3.26 4.21
C ASP A 78 2.40 -1.75 3.99
N GLY A 79 2.72 -1.34 2.76
CA GLY A 79 2.73 0.06 2.36
C GLY A 79 2.94 0.28 0.86
N VAL A 80 2.85 1.54 0.46
CA VAL A 80 3.11 2.03 -0.89
C VAL A 80 3.92 3.32 -0.79
N ASP A 81 5.10 3.34 -1.42
CA ASP A 81 5.88 4.55 -1.59
C ASP A 81 5.37 5.36 -2.77
N VAL A 82 5.44 6.69 -2.66
CA VAL A 82 5.18 7.62 -3.76
C VAL A 82 6.44 8.44 -4.02
N TYR A 83 7.02 8.30 -5.21
CA TYR A 83 8.18 9.08 -5.64
C TYR A 83 7.77 10.23 -6.57
N ASP A 84 8.44 11.37 -6.44
CA ASP A 84 8.40 12.42 -7.45
C ASP A 84 9.33 12.05 -8.62
N ALA A 85 8.74 11.67 -9.75
CA ALA A 85 9.45 11.29 -10.97
C ALA A 85 9.48 12.42 -12.02
N GLY A 86 9.42 13.68 -11.58
CA GLY A 86 9.41 14.86 -12.44
C GLY A 86 8.01 15.24 -12.88
N ASP A 87 7.62 14.89 -14.11
CA ASP A 87 6.29 15.20 -14.67
C ASP A 87 5.21 14.17 -14.23
N SER A 88 5.59 13.16 -13.46
CA SER A 88 4.72 12.11 -12.94
C SER A 88 5.03 11.77 -11.48
N TRP A 89 4.11 11.06 -10.86
CA TRP A 89 4.31 10.30 -9.63
C TRP A 89 4.61 8.85 -9.99
N HIS A 90 5.47 8.18 -9.23
CA HIS A 90 5.67 6.75 -9.33
C HIS A 90 5.32 6.08 -8.01
N LEU A 91 4.30 5.22 -8.03
CA LEU A 91 3.84 4.49 -6.86
C LEU A 91 4.40 3.07 -6.87
N VAL A 92 4.87 2.58 -5.72
CA VAL A 92 5.55 1.30 -5.58
C VAL A 92 5.01 0.56 -4.36
N SER A 93 4.47 -0.64 -4.55
CA SER A 93 3.94 -1.44 -3.43
C SER A 93 4.98 -2.24 -2.68
N TYR A 94 4.63 -2.58 -1.44
CA TYR A 94 5.34 -3.50 -0.57
C TYR A 94 4.34 -4.46 0.07
N GLY A 95 4.44 -5.76 -0.21
CA GLY A 95 3.70 -6.80 0.52
C GLY A 95 3.26 -8.00 -0.30
N LEU A 96 3.38 -7.96 -1.62
CA LEU A 96 3.18 -9.13 -2.48
C LEU A 96 4.43 -10.03 -2.50
N SER A 97 5.59 -9.44 -2.28
CA SER A 97 6.84 -10.12 -1.99
C SER A 97 7.06 -10.31 -0.48
N GLU A 98 8.02 -11.15 -0.12
CA GLU A 98 8.40 -11.38 1.28
C GLU A 98 9.34 -10.28 1.77
N LEU A 99 8.80 -9.36 2.57
CA LEU A 99 9.52 -8.18 3.05
C LEU A 99 10.48 -8.49 4.21
N TYR A 100 10.08 -9.40 5.11
CA TYR A 100 10.76 -9.65 6.39
C TYR A 100 11.51 -10.97 6.43
N GLU A 101 10.81 -12.06 6.10
CA GLU A 101 11.36 -13.41 6.16
C GLU A 101 10.76 -14.27 5.04
N LYS A 102 11.49 -15.33 4.66
CA LYS A 102 11.00 -16.36 3.73
C LYS A 102 9.94 -17.24 4.42
N LEU A 103 8.71 -17.19 3.95
CA LEU A 103 7.56 -17.97 4.41
C LEU A 103 7.05 -18.99 3.38
N SER A 104 7.18 -18.69 2.09
CA SER A 104 6.73 -19.54 1.00
C SER A 104 7.76 -20.62 0.71
N GLU A 105 7.26 -21.80 0.33
CA GLU A 105 8.07 -23.01 0.11
C GLU A 105 8.91 -22.95 -1.18
N ASP A 106 8.56 -22.08 -2.14
CA ASP A 106 9.31 -21.94 -3.38
C ASP A 106 10.56 -21.07 -3.13
N PRO A 107 11.78 -21.63 -3.21
CA PRO A 107 12.99 -20.85 -2.99
C PRO A 107 13.32 -19.88 -4.14
N ASN A 108 12.67 -20.01 -5.30
CA ASN A 108 12.99 -19.19 -6.47
C ASN A 108 12.30 -17.82 -6.43
N TYR A 109 11.17 -17.70 -5.74
CA TYR A 109 10.36 -16.48 -5.69
C TYR A 109 10.15 -16.00 -4.27
N SER A 110 10.27 -14.68 -4.09
CA SER A 110 9.94 -14.00 -2.84
C SER A 110 8.42 -13.78 -2.79
N GLY A 111 7.72 -14.47 -1.90
CA GLY A 111 6.26 -14.41 -1.80
C GLY A 111 5.56 -14.81 -3.10
N TYR A 112 4.74 -13.92 -3.66
CA TYR A 112 4.11 -14.08 -4.97
C TYR A 112 5.04 -13.73 -6.14
N GLY A 113 6.24 -13.23 -5.86
CA GLY A 113 7.29 -12.99 -6.84
C GLY A 113 7.19 -11.64 -7.55
N PHE A 114 6.32 -10.74 -7.12
CA PHE A 114 6.20 -9.41 -7.72
C PHE A 114 5.75 -8.33 -6.74
N GLU A 115 5.91 -7.07 -7.15
CA GLU A 115 5.25 -5.89 -6.56
C GLU A 115 4.58 -5.07 -7.67
N PHE A 116 3.53 -4.33 -7.31
CA PHE A 116 2.86 -3.41 -8.22
C PHE A 116 3.57 -2.06 -8.29
N THR A 117 3.60 -1.50 -9.50
CA THR A 117 3.98 -0.10 -9.71
C THR A 117 2.96 0.64 -10.58
N MET A 118 3.00 1.97 -10.54
CA MET A 118 2.21 2.82 -11.44
C MET A 118 2.87 4.18 -11.62
N ARG A 119 3.05 4.59 -12.88
CA ARG A 119 3.41 5.97 -13.21
C ARG A 119 2.17 6.80 -13.56
N LEU A 120 1.83 7.77 -12.71
CA LEU A 120 0.71 8.69 -12.92
C LEU A 120 1.19 10.09 -13.28
N LYS A 121 0.79 10.62 -14.44
CA LYS A 121 1.10 11.98 -14.86
C LYS A 121 0.51 13.01 -13.89
N LYS A 122 1.34 13.97 -13.46
CA LYS A 122 0.87 15.10 -12.65
C LYS A 122 -0.19 15.89 -13.40
N GLY A 123 -1.30 16.18 -12.73
CA GLY A 123 -2.46 16.81 -13.34
C GLY A 123 -3.23 17.71 -12.39
N ASN A 124 -4.44 18.10 -12.81
CA ASN A 124 -5.33 18.94 -12.04
C ASN A 124 -6.22 18.10 -11.11
N TYR A 125 -5.60 17.41 -10.16
CA TYR A 125 -6.26 16.65 -9.10
C TYR A 125 -5.53 16.87 -7.77
N GLN A 126 -6.18 16.56 -6.65
CA GLN A 126 -5.51 16.59 -5.34
C GLN A 126 -4.64 15.35 -5.20
N ALA A 127 -3.31 15.54 -5.18
CA ALA A 127 -2.35 14.44 -5.23
C ALA A 127 -2.59 13.38 -4.15
N ASN A 128 -2.76 13.80 -2.89
CA ASN A 128 -2.95 12.87 -1.77
C ASN A 128 -4.23 12.04 -1.90
N ASP A 129 -5.34 12.65 -2.34
CA ASP A 129 -6.60 11.94 -2.55
C ASP A 129 -6.46 10.89 -3.66
N GLU A 130 -5.68 11.21 -4.70
CA GLU A 130 -5.39 10.30 -5.81
C GLU A 130 -4.41 9.19 -5.41
N PHE A 131 -3.42 9.47 -4.57
CA PHE A 131 -2.54 8.43 -4.03
C PHE A 131 -3.33 7.42 -3.22
N ILE A 132 -4.22 7.87 -2.34
CA ILE A 132 -5.10 6.99 -1.56
C ILE A 132 -5.98 6.14 -2.49
N ASN A 133 -6.49 6.73 -3.58
CA ASN A 133 -7.28 6.02 -4.59
C ASN A 133 -6.46 4.89 -5.26
N ILE A 134 -5.25 5.17 -5.74
CA ILE A 134 -4.39 4.15 -6.36
C ILE A 134 -3.97 3.09 -5.35
N VAL A 135 -3.62 3.47 -4.11
CA VAL A 135 -3.33 2.51 -3.04
C VAL A 135 -4.52 1.60 -2.79
N THR A 136 -5.74 2.13 -2.80
CA THR A 136 -6.96 1.31 -2.66
C THR A 136 -7.06 0.28 -3.79
N ILE A 137 -6.80 0.69 -5.04
CA ILE A 137 -6.77 -0.22 -6.20
C ILE A 137 -5.69 -1.30 -6.03
N PHE A 138 -4.46 -0.93 -5.63
CA PHE A 138 -3.38 -1.88 -5.39
C PHE A 138 -3.76 -2.89 -4.29
N GLN A 139 -4.36 -2.43 -3.19
CA GLN A 139 -4.82 -3.29 -2.10
C GLN A 139 -5.93 -4.25 -2.55
N GLU A 140 -6.87 -3.81 -3.39
CA GLU A 140 -7.91 -4.67 -3.94
C GLU A 140 -7.33 -5.78 -4.84
N LEU A 141 -6.36 -5.45 -5.68
CA LEU A 141 -5.70 -6.44 -6.55
C LEU A 141 -4.83 -7.40 -5.75
N ALA A 142 -4.07 -6.89 -4.78
CA ALA A 142 -3.28 -7.71 -3.87
C ALA A 142 -4.18 -8.65 -3.06
N ARG A 143 -5.34 -8.18 -2.61
CA ARG A 143 -6.32 -9.03 -1.91
C ARG A 143 -6.77 -10.20 -2.75
N ARG A 144 -7.01 -10.01 -4.05
CA ARG A 144 -7.31 -11.13 -4.96
C ARG A 144 -6.15 -12.13 -4.99
N THR A 145 -4.91 -11.65 -5.11
CA THR A 145 -3.73 -12.53 -5.05
C THR A 145 -3.69 -13.36 -3.77
N PHE A 146 -3.90 -12.74 -2.61
CA PHE A 146 -3.89 -13.43 -1.32
C PHE A 146 -5.08 -14.38 -1.10
N GLU A 147 -6.27 -14.04 -1.61
CA GLU A 147 -7.50 -14.82 -1.40
C GLU A 147 -7.69 -15.95 -2.41
N THR A 148 -7.25 -15.76 -3.66
CA THR A 148 -7.52 -16.69 -4.78
C THR A 148 -6.26 -17.29 -5.40
N GLY A 149 -5.07 -16.74 -5.10
CA GLY A 149 -3.82 -17.11 -5.74
C GLY A 149 -3.63 -16.50 -7.14
N GLU A 150 -4.45 -15.53 -7.53
CA GLU A 150 -4.31 -14.80 -8.79
C GLU A 150 -3.00 -14.01 -8.81
N VAL A 151 -2.10 -14.34 -9.74
CA VAL A 151 -0.84 -13.61 -9.96
C VAL A 151 -0.93 -12.82 -11.26
N TYR A 152 -0.29 -11.66 -11.30
CA TYR A 152 -0.27 -10.79 -12.47
C TYR A 152 1.07 -10.92 -13.17
N GLN A 153 1.04 -10.93 -14.50
CA GLN A 153 2.22 -11.01 -15.35
C GLN A 153 2.26 -9.82 -16.32
N PRO A 154 3.42 -9.51 -16.91
CA PRO A 154 3.51 -8.52 -17.97
C PRO A 154 2.63 -8.87 -19.17
N PHE A 155 2.07 -7.83 -19.78
CA PHE A 155 1.22 -7.91 -20.98
C PHE A 155 -0.07 -8.69 -20.78
N GLU A 156 -0.69 -8.51 -19.62
CA GLU A 156 -2.06 -8.93 -19.31
C GLU A 156 -2.99 -7.71 -19.26
N TYR A 157 -4.27 -7.96 -19.02
CA TYR A 157 -5.27 -6.91 -18.81
C TYR A 157 -6.02 -7.15 -17.50
N ILE A 158 -6.40 -6.05 -16.85
CA ILE A 158 -7.23 -6.05 -15.65
C ILE A 158 -8.54 -5.36 -16.01
N TYR A 159 -9.58 -6.17 -16.19
CA TYR A 159 -10.92 -5.71 -16.52
C TYR A 159 -11.88 -5.97 -15.37
N THR A 160 -12.39 -4.91 -14.74
CA THR A 160 -13.35 -4.99 -13.63
C THR A 160 -14.79 -4.75 -14.08
N GLY A 161 -15.01 -4.38 -15.35
CA GLY A 161 -16.33 -3.96 -15.84
C GLY A 161 -16.79 -2.60 -15.31
N GLN A 162 -15.88 -1.79 -14.77
CA GLN A 162 -16.20 -0.45 -14.28
C GLN A 162 -16.62 0.47 -15.43
N LEU A 163 -17.69 1.25 -15.19
CA LEU A 163 -18.27 2.15 -16.19
C LEU A 163 -17.68 3.56 -16.17
N LEU A 164 -17.09 3.96 -15.05
CA LEU A 164 -16.54 5.30 -14.82
C LEU A 164 -15.02 5.24 -14.68
N GLY A 165 -14.37 6.40 -14.78
CA GLY A 165 -12.94 6.54 -14.58
C GLY A 165 -12.48 5.94 -13.25
N PHE A 166 -11.31 5.31 -13.21
CA PHE A 166 -10.74 4.81 -11.96
C PHE A 166 -10.09 5.93 -11.14
N ASP A 167 -9.88 7.12 -11.71
CA ASP A 167 -9.43 8.30 -10.97
C ASP A 167 -10.40 8.65 -9.83
N ARG A 168 -9.91 9.37 -8.83
CA ARG A 168 -10.67 9.64 -7.61
C ARG A 168 -12.03 10.32 -7.86
N GLU A 169 -12.12 11.19 -8.86
CA GLU A 169 -13.36 11.90 -9.22
C GLU A 169 -14.21 11.14 -10.25
N GLN A 170 -13.69 10.01 -10.76
CA GLN A 170 -14.33 9.14 -11.74
C GLN A 170 -14.67 9.86 -13.06
N GLU A 171 -13.86 10.84 -13.44
CA GLU A 171 -14.08 11.69 -14.62
C GLU A 171 -13.26 11.27 -15.84
N SER A 172 -12.13 10.59 -15.64
CA SER A 172 -11.29 10.15 -16.75
C SER A 172 -11.97 9.06 -17.59
N ALA A 173 -11.50 8.89 -18.82
CA ALA A 173 -11.96 7.80 -19.68
C ALA A 173 -11.34 6.44 -19.33
N LEU A 174 -10.42 6.38 -18.35
CA LEU A 174 -9.64 5.19 -18.03
C LEU A 174 -10.39 4.34 -17.01
N THR A 175 -10.80 3.13 -17.39
CA THR A 175 -11.70 2.29 -16.57
C THR A 175 -11.06 0.99 -16.10
N GLY A 176 -9.84 0.68 -16.57
CA GLY A 176 -9.09 -0.50 -16.17
C GLY A 176 -7.62 -0.39 -16.57
N PHE A 177 -6.92 -1.53 -16.62
CA PHE A 177 -5.46 -1.54 -16.79
C PHE A 177 -5.02 -2.57 -17.82
N ILE A 178 -3.88 -2.30 -18.45
CA ILE A 178 -2.96 -3.34 -18.91
C ILE A 178 -1.76 -3.37 -17.97
N THR A 179 -1.11 -4.53 -17.89
CA THR A 179 0.12 -4.69 -17.11
C THR A 179 1.34 -4.70 -18.03
N VAL A 180 2.45 -4.13 -17.58
CA VAL A 180 3.74 -4.16 -18.28
C VAL A 180 4.87 -4.37 -17.26
N PRO A 181 6.08 -4.78 -17.67
CA PRO A 181 7.22 -4.68 -16.79
C PRO A 181 7.50 -3.19 -16.53
N ASP A 182 7.81 -2.83 -15.29
CA ASP A 182 8.31 -1.49 -14.98
C ASP A 182 9.53 -1.17 -15.86
N VAL A 183 9.54 0.02 -16.46
CA VAL A 183 10.57 0.39 -17.45
C VAL A 183 11.87 0.90 -16.82
N GLU A 184 11.84 1.31 -15.54
CA GLU A 184 13.00 1.85 -14.81
C GLU A 184 13.54 0.85 -13.78
N ALA A 185 12.65 0.05 -13.17
CA ALA A 185 12.99 -0.95 -12.17
C ALA A 185 13.41 -2.28 -12.81
N GLN A 186 14.49 -2.86 -12.30
CA GLN A 186 14.97 -4.18 -12.71
C GLN A 186 14.40 -5.28 -11.80
N PRO A 187 14.21 -6.51 -12.32
CA PRO A 187 13.99 -7.68 -11.48
C PRO A 187 15.05 -7.80 -10.39
N LEU A 188 14.63 -8.10 -9.16
CA LEU A 188 15.51 -8.22 -8.01
C LEU A 188 15.70 -9.69 -7.64
N GLU A 189 16.94 -10.05 -7.34
CA GLU A 189 17.28 -11.31 -6.66
C GLU A 189 17.51 -10.99 -5.18
N THR A 190 16.47 -11.15 -4.37
CA THR A 190 16.52 -10.87 -2.93
C THR A 190 17.01 -12.09 -2.15
N VAL A 191 17.26 -11.93 -0.86
CA VAL A 191 17.54 -13.07 0.05
C VAL A 191 16.35 -14.04 0.17
N HIS A 192 15.13 -13.61 -0.19
CA HIS A 192 13.91 -14.42 -0.15
C HIS A 192 13.52 -14.99 -1.53
N GLY A 193 14.31 -14.70 -2.58
CA GLY A 193 14.02 -15.10 -3.96
C GLY A 193 13.73 -13.91 -4.87
N ARG A 194 13.28 -14.20 -6.09
CA ARG A 194 13.06 -13.21 -7.13
C ARG A 194 11.82 -12.35 -6.87
N VAL A 195 11.92 -11.06 -7.20
CA VAL A 195 10.82 -10.09 -7.26
C VAL A 195 10.86 -9.37 -8.61
N ASP A 196 9.77 -9.41 -9.36
CA ASP A 196 9.54 -8.61 -10.56
C ASP A 196 8.65 -7.38 -10.25
N PHE A 197 8.71 -6.32 -11.05
CA PHE A 197 7.84 -5.15 -10.90
C PHE A 197 6.82 -5.09 -12.03
N ILE A 198 5.54 -5.14 -11.67
CA ILE A 198 4.40 -5.16 -12.58
C ILE A 198 3.72 -3.81 -12.56
N GLU A 199 3.94 -3.02 -13.61
CA GLU A 199 3.39 -1.69 -13.74
C GLU A 199 1.97 -1.73 -14.31
N LEU A 200 1.05 -1.02 -13.67
CA LEU A 200 -0.32 -0.83 -14.13
C LEU A 200 -0.43 0.43 -15.00
N VAL A 201 -0.84 0.24 -16.24
CA VAL A 201 -1.06 1.33 -17.20
C VAL A 201 -2.55 1.50 -17.44
N GLY A 202 -3.09 2.68 -17.12
CA GLY A 202 -4.51 2.98 -17.25
C GLY A 202 -5.00 2.97 -18.70
N VAL A 203 -6.08 2.23 -18.97
CA VAL A 203 -6.70 2.06 -20.28
C VAL A 203 -8.20 2.29 -20.30
N THR A 204 -8.71 2.70 -21.46
CA THR A 204 -10.15 2.96 -21.64
C THR A 204 -10.91 1.66 -21.84
N ASP A 205 -12.23 1.66 -21.57
CA ASP A 205 -13.06 0.49 -21.82
C ASP A 205 -13.01 0.05 -23.30
N ALA A 206 -13.04 0.99 -24.25
CA ALA A 206 -12.96 0.66 -25.67
C ALA A 206 -11.67 -0.09 -26.05
N GLU A 207 -10.55 0.27 -25.43
CA GLU A 207 -9.26 -0.42 -25.60
C GLU A 207 -9.29 -1.82 -24.95
N LEU A 208 -9.87 -1.94 -23.75
CA LEU A 208 -10.06 -3.24 -23.08
C LEU A 208 -10.99 -4.16 -23.88
N GLN A 209 -12.06 -3.63 -24.47
CA GLN A 209 -12.96 -4.41 -25.32
C GLN A 209 -12.25 -4.97 -26.55
N GLN A 210 -11.31 -4.24 -27.16
CA GLN A 210 -10.51 -4.80 -28.27
C GLN A 210 -9.66 -5.99 -27.82
N ILE A 211 -9.09 -5.94 -26.62
CA ILE A 211 -8.34 -7.07 -26.05
C ILE A 211 -9.27 -8.26 -25.75
N LEU A 212 -10.43 -8.01 -25.12
CA LEU A 212 -11.42 -9.04 -24.80
C LEU A 212 -11.99 -9.72 -26.05
N ASN A 213 -12.12 -8.98 -27.16
CA ASN A 213 -12.59 -9.49 -28.44
C ASN A 213 -11.47 -10.11 -29.30
N GLU A 214 -10.25 -10.23 -28.76
CA GLU A 214 -9.07 -10.75 -29.46
C GLU A 214 -8.67 -9.95 -30.72
N GLU A 215 -9.07 -8.67 -30.79
CA GLU A 215 -8.75 -7.75 -31.90
C GLU A 215 -7.42 -7.01 -31.67
N GLU A 216 -6.96 -6.97 -30.43
CA GLU A 216 -5.72 -6.34 -29.98
C GLU A 216 -5.11 -7.18 -28.85
N THR A 217 -3.80 -7.02 -28.61
CA THR A 217 -3.12 -7.62 -27.45
C THR A 217 -2.71 -6.53 -26.47
N ALA A 218 -2.56 -6.85 -25.17
CA ALA A 218 -2.05 -5.87 -24.21
C ALA A 218 -0.66 -5.32 -24.62
N GLN A 219 0.21 -6.18 -25.16
CA GLN A 219 1.51 -5.77 -25.70
C GLN A 219 1.38 -4.85 -26.93
N GLY A 220 0.45 -5.16 -27.86
CA GLY A 220 0.18 -4.33 -29.03
C GLY A 220 -0.41 -2.97 -28.66
N LEU A 221 -1.34 -2.94 -27.71
CA LEU A 221 -1.89 -1.70 -27.15
C LEU A 221 -0.80 -0.87 -26.49
N TYR A 222 0.06 -1.47 -25.66
CA TYR A 222 1.19 -0.77 -25.05
C TYR A 222 2.12 -0.14 -26.10
N ALA A 223 2.44 -0.87 -27.17
CA ALA A 223 3.25 -0.34 -28.26
C ALA A 223 2.59 0.85 -28.97
N ARG A 224 1.25 0.89 -29.05
CA ARG A 224 0.48 2.02 -29.61
C ARG A 224 0.38 3.21 -28.66
N LEU A 225 0.27 2.97 -27.35
CA LEU A 225 0.34 4.01 -26.32
C LEU A 225 1.70 4.71 -26.36
N GLY A 226 2.78 3.95 -26.53
CA GLY A 226 4.15 4.46 -26.67
C GLY A 226 4.81 4.90 -25.36
N SER A 227 4.13 4.71 -24.23
CA SER A 227 4.64 4.92 -22.86
C SER A 227 3.77 4.16 -21.86
N ASP A 228 4.37 3.84 -20.72
CA ASP A 228 3.80 3.37 -19.45
C ASP A 228 3.04 4.46 -18.66
N LEU A 229 3.22 5.74 -19.02
CA LEU A 229 2.60 6.86 -18.32
C LEU A 229 1.07 6.83 -18.40
N THR A 230 0.42 6.70 -17.25
CA THR A 230 -1.01 6.90 -17.09
C THR A 230 -1.33 8.41 -17.09
N ASP A 231 -2.15 8.86 -18.04
CA ASP A 231 -2.59 10.26 -18.17
C ASP A 231 -4.12 10.33 -18.18
N TYR A 232 -4.73 10.82 -17.09
CA TYR A 232 -6.19 10.97 -16.98
C TYR A 232 -6.81 11.87 -18.05
N GLY A 233 -6.02 12.76 -18.67
CA GLY A 233 -6.49 13.61 -19.77
C GLY A 233 -6.49 12.92 -21.14
N ARG A 234 -5.91 11.72 -21.27
CA ARG A 234 -5.81 11.04 -22.56
C ARG A 234 -7.17 10.54 -23.04
N GLN A 235 -7.33 10.48 -24.35
CA GLN A 235 -8.50 9.90 -24.99
C GLN A 235 -8.19 8.47 -25.45
N SER A 236 -9.24 7.72 -25.77
CA SER A 236 -9.13 6.38 -26.35
C SER A 236 -8.35 6.41 -27.67
N LEU A 237 -7.50 5.39 -27.88
CA LEU A 237 -6.88 5.11 -29.17
C LEU A 237 -7.83 4.41 -30.16
N VAL A 238 -9.00 3.99 -29.69
CA VAL A 238 -10.10 3.42 -30.48
C VAL A 238 -11.07 4.55 -30.83
N GLY A 239 -11.25 4.80 -32.13
CA GLY A 239 -12.14 5.83 -32.68
C GLY A 239 -13.47 5.30 -33.19
#